data_AF-A0A661I6P2-F1
#
_entry.id   AF-A0A661I6P2-F1
#
_cell.length_a   1.000
_cell.length_b   1.000
_cell.length_c   1.000
_cell.angle_alpha   90.00
_cell.angle_beta   90.00
_cell.angle_gamma   90.00
#
_symmetry.space_group_name_H-M   'P 1'
#
loop_
_entity.id
_entity.type
_entity.pdbx_description
1 polymer ?
#
loop_
_entity_poly.entity_id
_entity_poly.type
_entity_poly.pdbx_seq_one_letter_code
_entity_poly.pdbx_strand_id
1 'polypeptide(L)'
;MNIVNILLLNSLLFGEALAGMEWRGENTNYTLSQGSLIPTDEERYIYNYNRLRLYGEWKEDAFFLTAIGDSVNYLGEKYVNSTSFDFIRQLRSDTPFKTQTSFCDYDEGSTYGRLYRLYGGYDDGKNRIVLGLQNITMGVGHIWTPSNLFNPRNTYALEPDETFGVMALS
;
A
#
# COMPACT_ATOMS: atom_id res chain seq x y z
N MET A 1 24.36 -25.80 -8.66
CA MET A 1 24.22 -24.89 -7.51
C MET A 1 22.81 -25.09 -6.96
N ASN A 2 22.66 -25.72 -5.79
CA ASN A 2 21.37 -26.22 -5.30
C ASN A 2 20.43 -25.09 -4.86
N ILE A 3 19.13 -25.20 -5.19
CA ILE A 3 18.05 -24.28 -4.82
C ILE A 3 18.01 -24.01 -3.30
N VAL A 4 18.37 -25.01 -2.50
CA VAL A 4 18.47 -24.92 -1.04
C VAL A 4 19.52 -23.89 -0.59
N ASN A 5 20.68 -23.83 -1.28
CA ASN A 5 21.72 -22.86 -0.95
C ASN A 5 21.33 -21.44 -1.36
N ILE A 6 20.52 -21.28 -2.42
CA ILE A 6 19.99 -19.98 -2.84
C ILE A 6 18.94 -19.48 -1.83
N LEU A 7 18.04 -20.35 -1.35
CA LEU A 7 17.03 -20.00 -0.35
C LEU A 7 17.67 -19.64 1.00
N LEU A 8 18.66 -20.40 1.47
CA LEU A 8 19.38 -20.10 2.71
C LEU A 8 20.16 -18.78 2.62
N LEU A 9 20.84 -18.53 1.50
CA LEU A 9 21.56 -17.28 1.27
C LEU A 9 20.60 -16.09 1.18
N ASN A 10 19.43 -16.25 0.54
CA ASN A 10 18.40 -15.22 0.55
C ASN A 10 17.88 -14.97 1.97
N SER A 11 17.55 -16.01 2.74
CA SER A 11 17.05 -15.82 4.11
C SER A 11 18.05 -15.15 5.06
N LEU A 12 19.35 -15.39 4.89
CA LEU A 12 20.41 -14.75 5.69
C LEU A 12 20.62 -13.28 5.28
N LEU A 13 20.63 -12.99 3.97
CA LEU A 13 20.71 -11.61 3.46
C LEU A 13 19.48 -10.78 3.84
N PHE A 14 18.28 -11.39 3.80
CA PHE A 14 17.05 -10.75 4.29
C PHE A 14 17.09 -10.57 5.82
N GLY A 15 17.57 -11.54 6.59
CA GLY A 15 17.65 -11.45 8.05
C GLY A 15 18.53 -10.30 8.55
N GLU A 16 19.71 -10.10 7.96
CA GLU A 16 20.59 -8.98 8.32
C GLU A 16 20.06 -7.63 7.84
N ALA A 17 19.48 -7.57 6.63
CA ALA A 17 18.84 -6.37 6.12
C ALA A 17 17.64 -5.91 6.98
N LEU A 18 16.90 -6.86 7.57
CA LEU A 18 15.78 -6.57 8.47
C LEU A 18 16.22 -6.07 9.85
N ALA A 19 17.43 -6.43 10.31
CA ALA A 19 17.92 -6.09 11.66
C ALA A 19 18.44 -4.65 11.78
N GLY A 20 18.96 -4.08 10.69
CA GLY A 20 19.36 -2.66 10.62
C GLY A 20 18.20 -1.71 10.30
N MET A 21 17.00 -2.24 10.14
CA MET A 21 15.84 -1.52 9.62
C MET A 21 14.92 -1.13 10.78
N GLU A 22 14.52 0.14 10.83
CA GLU A 22 13.53 0.64 11.77
C GLU A 22 12.13 0.25 11.29
N TRP A 23 11.36 -0.35 12.20
CA TRP A 23 10.00 -0.80 11.92
C TRP A 23 8.99 -0.05 12.76
N ARG A 24 7.91 0.37 12.11
CA ARG A 24 6.74 0.93 12.78
C ARG A 24 5.48 0.24 12.27
N GLY A 25 4.57 -0.07 13.18
CA GLY A 25 3.26 -0.63 12.87
C GLY A 25 2.15 0.33 13.32
N GLU A 26 1.16 0.54 12.45
CA GLU A 26 -0.05 1.29 12.77
C GLU A 26 -1.26 0.41 12.48
N ASN A 27 -2.16 0.26 13.45
CA ASN A 27 -3.42 -0.44 13.23
C ASN A 27 -4.59 0.55 13.30
N THR A 28 -5.41 0.52 12.27
CA THR A 28 -6.65 1.29 12.18
C THR A 28 -7.82 0.33 12.15
N ASN A 29 -8.87 0.62 12.93
CA ASN A 29 -10.11 -0.14 12.92
C ASN A 29 -11.31 0.80 12.91
N TYR A 30 -12.22 0.64 11.94
CA TYR A 30 -13.45 1.41 11.82
C TYR A 30 -14.65 0.49 11.58
N THR A 31 -15.74 0.75 12.29
CA THR A 31 -17.06 0.24 11.89
C THR A 31 -17.73 1.29 10.99
N LEU A 32 -18.10 0.88 9.78
CA LEU A 32 -18.65 1.77 8.77
C LEU A 32 -20.07 1.38 8.42
N SER A 33 -20.88 2.39 8.08
CA SER A 33 -22.22 2.21 7.54
C SER A 33 -22.34 2.99 6.23
N GLN A 34 -22.32 2.29 5.10
CA GLN A 34 -22.19 2.85 3.76
C GLN A 34 -23.36 2.40 2.88
N GLY A 35 -23.94 3.31 2.10
CA GLY A 35 -24.90 2.93 1.05
C GLY A 35 -24.20 2.25 -0.13
N SER A 36 -24.97 1.58 -0.97
CA SER A 36 -24.43 0.97 -2.19
C SER A 36 -23.75 2.01 -3.11
N LEU A 37 -22.67 1.58 -3.77
CA LEU A 37 -22.03 2.33 -4.83
C LEU A 37 -22.84 2.29 -6.13
N ILE A 38 -23.83 1.39 -6.23
CA ILE A 38 -24.74 1.31 -7.37
C ILE A 38 -25.92 2.27 -7.11
N PRO A 39 -26.14 3.29 -7.96
CA PRO A 39 -27.18 4.31 -7.70
C PRO A 39 -28.61 3.79 -7.61
N THR A 40 -28.88 2.62 -8.19
CA THR A 40 -30.21 1.97 -8.20
C THR A 40 -30.42 1.00 -7.02
N ASP A 41 -29.41 0.80 -6.19
CA ASP A 41 -29.43 -0.11 -5.05
C ASP A 41 -29.54 0.72 -3.75
N GLU A 42 -30.65 0.56 -3.03
CA GLU A 42 -30.91 1.25 -1.76
C GLU A 42 -30.33 0.50 -0.55
N GLU A 43 -29.65 -0.63 -0.76
CA GLU A 43 -29.01 -1.39 0.32
C GLU A 43 -27.95 -0.56 1.05
N ARG A 44 -27.94 -0.75 2.37
CA ARG A 44 -26.96 -0.13 3.27
C ARG A 44 -26.17 -1.22 3.97
N TYR A 45 -24.87 -1.20 3.76
CA TYR A 45 -23.93 -2.16 4.31
C TYR A 45 -23.38 -1.65 5.64
N ILE A 46 -23.27 -2.55 6.62
CA ILE A 46 -22.52 -2.34 7.86
C ILE A 46 -21.39 -3.36 7.85
N TYR A 47 -20.16 -2.88 8.02
CA TYR A 47 -18.97 -3.72 8.03
C TYR A 47 -17.87 -3.11 8.89
N ASN A 48 -16.94 -3.94 9.33
CA ASN A 48 -15.70 -3.51 9.97
C ASN A 48 -14.57 -3.50 8.94
N TYR A 49 -13.81 -2.41 8.96
CA TYR A 49 -12.56 -2.24 8.24
C TYR A 49 -11.41 -2.28 9.24
N ASN A 50 -10.46 -3.19 9.04
CA ASN A 50 -9.20 -3.19 9.77
C ASN A 50 -8.02 -3.11 8.81
N ARG A 51 -7.06 -2.25 9.15
CA ARG A 51 -5.82 -2.09 8.38
C ARG A 51 -4.64 -2.13 9.33
N LEU A 52 -3.70 -3.01 9.06
CA LEU A 52 -2.38 -2.98 9.66
C LEU A 52 -1.39 -2.46 8.64
N ARG A 53 -0.85 -1.26 8.87
CA ARG A 53 0.21 -0.66 8.07
C ARG A 53 1.55 -0.90 8.72
N LEU A 54 2.51 -1.34 7.93
CA LEU A 54 3.91 -1.53 8.32
C LEU A 54 4.78 -0.55 7.54
N TYR A 55 5.62 0.15 8.29
CA TYR A 55 6.67 1.01 7.77
C TYR A 55 8.00 0.34 8.09
N GLY A 56 8.85 0.30 7.10
CA GLY A 56 10.21 -0.19 7.21
C GLY A 56 11.16 0.82 6.60
N GLU A 57 12.10 1.31 7.39
CA GLU A 57 13.06 2.33 6.97
C GLU A 57 14.48 1.88 7.32
N TRP A 58 15.39 2.00 6.37
CA TRP A 58 16.80 1.74 6.57
C TRP A 58 17.60 2.89 6.02
N LYS A 59 18.64 3.30 6.75
CA LYS A 59 19.56 4.35 6.32
C LYS A 59 20.95 4.05 6.83
N GLU A 60 21.91 4.05 5.93
CA GLU A 60 23.34 3.90 6.24
C GLU A 60 24.15 4.87 5.37
N ASP A 61 24.89 5.77 6.01
CA ASP A 61 25.57 6.89 5.38
C ASP A 61 24.65 7.68 4.43
N ALA A 62 24.95 7.64 3.13
CA ALA A 62 24.21 8.31 2.08
C ALA A 62 23.16 7.40 1.43
N PHE A 63 23.08 6.12 1.77
CA PHE A 63 22.10 5.19 1.22
C PHE A 63 20.86 5.10 2.10
N PHE A 64 19.69 4.94 1.48
CA PHE A 64 18.46 4.72 2.20
C PHE A 64 17.51 3.77 1.44
N LEU A 65 16.62 3.14 2.19
CA LEU A 65 15.55 2.28 1.70
C LEU A 65 14.29 2.53 2.54
N THR A 66 13.15 2.63 1.87
CA THR A 66 11.84 2.79 2.51
C THR A 66 10.85 1.80 1.90
N ALA A 67 10.15 1.07 2.77
CA ALA A 67 9.07 0.18 2.42
C ALA A 67 7.82 0.52 3.26
N ILE A 68 6.67 0.59 2.61
CA ILE A 68 5.37 0.78 3.27
C ILE A 68 4.38 -0.20 2.66
N GLY A 69 3.76 -1.02 3.49
CA GLY A 69 2.76 -1.98 3.05
C GLY A 69 1.69 -2.22 4.10
N ASP A 70 0.51 -2.61 3.63
CA ASP A 70 -0.68 -2.81 4.43
C ASP A 70 -1.18 -4.25 4.32
N SER A 71 -1.70 -4.77 5.42
CA SER A 71 -2.65 -5.88 5.46
C SER A 71 -4.02 -5.29 5.77
N VAL A 72 -4.99 -5.51 4.90
CA VAL A 72 -6.33 -4.93 4.98
C VAL A 72 -7.36 -6.04 5.08
N ASN A 73 -8.29 -5.88 6.01
CA ASN A 73 -9.35 -6.83 6.31
C ASN A 73 -10.71 -6.13 6.33
N TYR A 74 -11.67 -6.68 5.60
CA TYR A 74 -13.08 -6.31 5.65
C TYR A 74 -13.86 -7.45 6.30
N LEU A 75 -14.65 -7.14 7.32
CA LEU A 75 -15.54 -8.08 7.99
C LEU A 75 -16.98 -7.58 7.88
N GLY A 76 -17.82 -8.32 7.17
CA GLY A 76 -19.22 -8.01 6.93
C GLY A 76 -19.69 -8.73 5.67
N GLU A 77 -20.32 -9.89 5.84
CA GLU A 77 -20.73 -10.81 4.78
C GLU A 77 -21.49 -10.11 3.64
N LYS A 78 -22.51 -9.30 3.98
CA LYS A 78 -23.31 -8.58 3.00
C LYS A 78 -22.48 -7.60 2.17
N TYR A 79 -21.49 -6.95 2.78
CA TYR A 79 -20.63 -6.00 2.07
C TYR A 79 -19.65 -6.72 1.15
N VAL A 80 -18.93 -7.72 1.66
CA VAL A 80 -17.89 -8.42 0.86
C VAL A 80 -18.48 -9.22 -0.31
N ASN A 81 -19.75 -9.61 -0.22
CA ASN A 81 -20.50 -10.26 -1.30
C ASN A 81 -21.28 -9.29 -2.21
N SER A 82 -21.15 -7.98 -2.00
CA SER A 82 -21.85 -6.97 -2.79
C SER A 82 -21.08 -6.58 -4.05
N THR A 83 -21.81 -6.09 -5.06
CA THR A 83 -21.19 -5.49 -6.26
C THR A 83 -20.40 -4.22 -5.93
N SER A 84 -20.73 -3.53 -4.82
CA SER A 84 -19.93 -2.41 -4.33
C SER A 84 -18.51 -2.84 -3.99
N PHE A 85 -18.36 -3.99 -3.34
CA PHE A 85 -17.05 -4.54 -3.00
C PHE A 85 -16.29 -5.09 -4.22
N ASP A 86 -16.99 -5.53 -5.26
CA ASP A 86 -16.34 -5.95 -6.51
C ASP A 86 -15.56 -4.82 -7.18
N PHE A 87 -16.01 -3.56 -7.08
CA PHE A 87 -15.23 -2.40 -7.55
C PHE A 87 -13.92 -2.25 -6.77
N ILE A 88 -13.96 -2.43 -5.45
CA ILE A 88 -12.76 -2.42 -4.59
C ILE A 88 -11.82 -3.56 -4.99
N ARG A 89 -12.36 -4.74 -5.27
CA ARG A 89 -11.60 -5.91 -5.71
C ARG A 89 -10.91 -5.74 -7.05
N GLN A 90 -11.45 -4.90 -7.93
CA GLN A 90 -10.90 -4.63 -9.26
C GLN A 90 -9.86 -3.52 -9.26
N LEU A 91 -9.82 -2.70 -8.20
CA LEU A 91 -8.89 -1.58 -8.12
C LEU A 91 -7.44 -2.07 -8.09
N ARG A 92 -6.62 -1.58 -9.02
CA ARG A 92 -5.20 -1.91 -9.13
C ARG A 92 -4.38 -0.64 -9.35
N SER A 93 -3.14 -0.67 -8.87
CA SER A 93 -2.14 0.35 -9.15
C SER A 93 -1.66 0.23 -10.60
N ASP A 94 -1.42 1.36 -11.26
CA ASP A 94 -0.82 1.41 -12.59
C ASP A 94 0.71 1.30 -12.47
N THR A 95 1.20 0.08 -12.24
CA THR A 95 2.61 -0.24 -12.05
C THR A 95 3.00 -1.46 -12.90
N PRO A 96 4.27 -1.56 -13.35
CA PRO A 96 4.71 -2.67 -14.21
C PRO A 96 4.76 -4.03 -13.49
N PHE A 97 4.49 -4.06 -12.19
CA PHE A 97 4.38 -5.26 -11.36
C PHE A 97 3.16 -5.16 -10.45
N LYS A 98 2.73 -6.31 -9.91
CA LYS A 98 1.61 -6.37 -8.96
C LYS A 98 2.07 -5.86 -7.60
N THR A 99 1.46 -4.78 -7.12
CA THR A 99 1.67 -4.24 -5.77
C THR A 99 0.66 -4.76 -4.76
N GLN A 100 -0.30 -5.58 -5.20
CA GLN A 100 -1.37 -6.10 -4.36
C GLN A 100 -1.50 -7.61 -4.53
N THR A 101 -1.75 -8.32 -3.44
CA THR A 101 -2.14 -9.72 -3.47
C THR A 101 -3.55 -9.89 -4.02
N SER A 102 -3.91 -11.12 -4.36
CA SER A 102 -5.32 -11.47 -4.51
C SER A 102 -6.05 -11.31 -3.17
N PHE A 103 -7.36 -11.08 -3.24
CA PHE A 103 -8.21 -11.16 -2.07
C PHE A 103 -8.32 -12.63 -1.63
N CYS A 104 -8.29 -12.84 -0.32
CA CYS A 104 -8.57 -14.12 0.32
C CYS A 104 -9.87 -13.96 1.09
N ASP A 105 -10.90 -14.66 0.64
CA ASP A 105 -12.20 -14.67 1.29
C ASP A 105 -12.20 -15.75 2.38
N TYR A 106 -12.79 -15.42 3.52
CA TYR A 106 -13.01 -16.31 4.64
C TYR A 106 -14.38 -16.01 5.19
N ASP A 107 -15.10 -17.00 5.72
CA ASP A 107 -16.42 -16.88 6.35
C ASP A 107 -17.20 -15.58 6.02
N GLU A 108 -17.23 -14.61 6.93
CA GLU A 108 -17.95 -13.34 6.77
C GLU A 108 -17.08 -12.16 6.29
N GLY A 109 -15.89 -12.40 5.73
CA GLY A 109 -14.94 -11.34 5.40
C GLY A 109 -13.97 -11.62 4.26
N SER A 110 -13.14 -10.62 3.97
CA SER A 110 -12.17 -10.66 2.88
C SER A 110 -10.92 -9.86 3.23
N THR A 111 -9.75 -10.41 2.92
CA THR A 111 -8.45 -9.80 3.26
C THR A 111 -7.51 -9.73 2.07
N TYR A 112 -6.65 -8.73 2.04
CA TYR A 112 -5.58 -8.61 1.06
C TYR A 112 -4.38 -7.84 1.60
N GLY A 113 -3.21 -8.09 1.01
CA GLY A 113 -2.00 -7.31 1.25
C GLY A 113 -1.71 -6.34 0.11
N ARG A 114 -1.18 -5.16 0.41
CA ARG A 114 -0.78 -4.16 -0.58
C ARG A 114 0.51 -3.45 -0.21
N LEU A 115 1.42 -3.35 -1.16
CA LEU A 115 2.64 -2.55 -1.08
C LEU A 115 2.36 -1.15 -1.63
N TYR A 116 2.46 -0.14 -0.78
CA TYR A 116 2.26 1.26 -1.16
C TYR A 116 3.54 1.93 -1.61
N ARG A 117 4.65 1.67 -0.91
CA ARG A 117 5.96 2.24 -1.20
C ARG A 117 7.03 1.17 -1.12
N LEU A 118 7.98 1.23 -2.04
CA LEU A 118 9.21 0.48 -2.00
C LEU A 118 10.23 1.21 -2.88
N TYR A 119 11.01 2.08 -2.28
CA TYR A 119 11.99 2.87 -2.98
C TYR A 119 13.26 3.01 -2.14
N GLY A 120 14.38 3.18 -2.83
CA GLY A 120 15.66 3.41 -2.21
C GLY A 120 16.49 4.35 -3.06
N GLY A 121 17.59 4.82 -2.50
CA GLY A 121 18.35 5.84 -3.15
C GLY A 121 19.66 6.19 -2.47
N TYR A 122 20.29 7.19 -3.05
CA TYR A 122 21.50 7.82 -2.55
C TYR A 122 21.22 9.31 -2.32
N ASP A 123 21.61 9.83 -1.17
CA ASP A 123 21.48 11.23 -0.76
C ASP A 123 22.73 11.64 0.04
N ASP A 124 23.62 12.42 -0.60
CA ASP A 124 24.83 12.98 0.02
C ASP A 124 24.64 14.44 0.50
N GLY A 125 23.40 14.92 0.50
CA GLY A 125 23.04 16.31 0.79
C GLY A 125 23.27 17.31 -0.35
N LYS A 126 23.97 16.92 -1.43
CA LYS A 126 24.15 17.72 -2.65
C LYS A 126 23.43 17.13 -3.86
N ASN A 127 23.44 15.82 -3.96
CA ASN A 127 22.84 15.01 -5.01
C ASN A 127 21.92 14.01 -4.35
N ARG A 128 20.71 13.89 -4.90
CA ARG A 128 19.76 12.88 -4.48
C ARG A 128 19.25 12.13 -5.70
N ILE A 129 19.33 10.81 -5.63
CA ILE A 129 18.79 9.90 -6.64
C ILE A 129 17.89 8.93 -5.91
N VAL A 130 16.63 8.83 -6.33
CA VAL A 130 15.62 7.94 -5.75
C VAL A 130 15.01 7.09 -6.84
N LEU A 131 14.96 5.78 -6.63
CA LEU A 131 14.36 4.83 -7.54
C LEU A 131 13.40 3.90 -6.79
N GLY A 132 12.24 3.65 -7.40
CA GLY A 132 11.32 2.62 -6.98
C GLY A 132 9.87 3.07 -7.01
N LEU A 133 9.04 2.36 -6.24
CA LEU A 133 7.64 2.66 -6.03
C LEU A 133 7.52 3.78 -5.00
N GLN A 134 7.36 5.02 -5.47
CA GLN A 134 7.36 6.22 -4.63
C GLN A 134 6.14 7.12 -4.85
N ASN A 135 5.95 8.09 -3.97
CA ASN A 135 5.02 9.19 -4.18
C ASN A 135 5.78 10.36 -4.77
N ILE A 136 5.44 10.78 -5.98
CA ILE A 136 6.01 11.99 -6.57
C ILE A 136 5.00 13.10 -6.36
N THR A 137 5.15 13.82 -5.25
CA THR A 137 4.43 15.07 -5.06
C THR A 137 5.05 16.11 -5.97
N MET A 138 4.36 16.54 -7.02
CA MET A 138 4.75 17.77 -7.72
C MET A 138 4.61 18.92 -6.74
N GLY A 139 5.74 19.46 -6.28
CA GLY A 139 5.79 20.69 -5.50
C GLY A 139 5.33 21.84 -6.39
N VAL A 140 4.04 22.14 -6.38
CA VAL A 140 3.61 23.49 -6.68
C VAL A 140 3.91 24.31 -5.45
N GLY A 141 4.77 25.31 -5.60
CA GLY A 141 4.88 26.37 -4.60
C GLY A 141 3.46 26.75 -4.17
N HIS A 142 3.22 26.65 -2.85
CA HIS A 142 2.11 27.21 -2.09
C HIS A 142 0.97 27.79 -2.94
N ILE A 143 -0.26 27.26 -2.73
CA ILE A 143 -1.56 27.83 -3.18
C ILE A 143 -2.07 27.13 -4.48
N TRP A 144 -2.76 26.00 -4.29
CA TRP A 144 -3.75 25.39 -5.20
C TRP A 144 -3.27 24.59 -6.43
N THR A 145 -2.90 23.32 -6.23
CA THR A 145 -3.16 22.31 -7.26
C THR A 145 -3.82 21.09 -6.60
N PRO A 146 -5.13 20.85 -6.84
CA PRO A 146 -5.88 19.81 -6.13
C PRO A 146 -5.55 18.38 -6.59
N SER A 147 -4.72 18.23 -7.61
CA SER A 147 -4.41 16.95 -8.24
C SER A 147 -2.92 16.65 -8.20
N ASN A 148 -2.52 15.69 -7.36
CA ASN A 148 -1.28 14.97 -7.57
C ASN A 148 -1.48 14.10 -8.83
N LEU A 149 -0.94 14.55 -9.96
CA LEU A 149 -1.14 13.91 -11.27
C LEU A 149 -0.54 12.50 -11.33
N PHE A 150 0.59 12.29 -10.66
CA PHE A 150 1.28 11.00 -10.66
C PHE A 150 0.66 10.03 -9.67
N ASN A 151 0.14 10.51 -8.54
CA ASN A 151 -0.49 9.67 -7.54
C ASN A 151 -1.96 10.08 -7.36
N PRO A 152 -2.84 9.74 -8.32
CA PRO A 152 -4.26 10.08 -8.23
C PRO A 152 -4.85 9.47 -6.96
N ARG A 153 -5.70 10.24 -6.27
CA ARG A 153 -6.40 9.76 -5.08
C ARG A 153 -7.41 8.70 -5.48
N ASN A 154 -7.36 7.57 -4.79
CA ASN A 154 -8.40 6.56 -4.87
C ASN A 154 -9.68 7.10 -4.23
N THR A 155 -10.77 7.23 -4.99
CA THR A 155 -12.07 7.68 -4.45
C THR A 155 -12.63 6.72 -3.39
N TYR A 156 -12.17 5.48 -3.40
CA TYR A 156 -12.51 4.46 -2.42
C TYR A 156 -11.51 4.35 -1.25
N ALA A 157 -10.53 5.24 -1.17
CA ALA A 157 -9.63 5.30 -0.02
C ALA A 157 -10.41 5.70 1.23
N LEU A 158 -10.29 4.89 2.28
CA LEU A 158 -10.88 5.23 3.58
C LEU A 158 -9.97 6.17 4.37
N GLU A 159 -8.66 6.13 4.08
CA GLU A 159 -7.66 6.97 4.73
C GLU A 159 -6.87 7.80 3.69
N PRO A 160 -6.51 9.07 3.97
CA PRO A 160 -5.84 9.96 3.01
C PRO A 160 -4.49 9.45 2.49
N ASP A 161 -3.87 8.53 3.23
CA ASP A 161 -2.55 7.95 2.97
C ASP A 161 -2.62 6.68 2.11
N GLU A 162 -3.80 6.29 1.60
CA GLU A 162 -4.03 5.18 0.66
C GLU A 162 -3.86 5.60 -0.80
N THR A 163 -2.78 6.33 -1.08
CA THR A 163 -2.46 6.77 -2.43
C THR A 163 -1.51 5.79 -3.10
N PHE A 164 -1.85 5.32 -4.31
CA PHE A 164 -1.00 4.42 -5.07
C PHE A 164 0.36 5.05 -5.33
N GLY A 165 1.42 4.25 -5.17
CA GLY A 165 2.76 4.66 -5.56
C GLY A 165 2.92 4.59 -7.09
N VAL A 166 3.88 5.33 -7.61
CA VAL A 166 4.32 5.24 -9.01
C VAL A 166 5.73 4.70 -9.07
N MET A 167 6.00 3.89 -10.09
CA MET A 167 7.37 3.52 -10.40
C MET A 167 8.07 4.71 -11.04
N ALA A 168 9.15 5.20 -10.43
CA ALA A 168 9.86 6.35 -10.94
C ALA A 168 11.34 6.37 -10.56
N LEU A 169 12.08 7.24 -11.26
CA LEU A 169 13.45 7.66 -10.98
C LEU A 169 13.44 9.19 -10.89
N SER A 170 13.94 9.76 -9.79
CA SER A 170 13.97 11.19 -9.54
C SER A 170 15.26 11.64 -8.88
#